data_AF-A0A8B7ZSS9-F1
#
_entry.id   AF-A0A8B7ZSS9-F1
#
_cell.length_a   1.000
_cell.length_b   1.000
_cell.length_c   1.000
_cell.angle_alpha   90.00
_cell.angle_beta   90.00
_cell.angle_gamma   90.00
#
_symmetry.space_group_name_H-M   'P 1'
#
loop_
_entity.id
_entity.type
_entity.pdbx_description
1 polymer ?
#
loop_
_entity_poly.entity_id
_entity_poly.type
_entity_poly.pdbx_seq_one_letter_code
_entity_poly.pdbx_strand_id
1 'polypeptide(L)'
;MASIEKEKGMSIFLDVFRRADKNDDNCLSWDEFRSFFTDGVLTSSELDTLFHEIDTHNTTNIDTGELCTYFSKHLGPYREIFAALEDINSSVSTALQTTATEYPEKNFQDQFCVRFLLKEVQTQLAALLGTIGAASDHLEEEAVKNRSGQTQVHFDEPPVSTKAGWLARRAKRQLSTQTSIPFDSASMNAFFTQVNRLQEMLDKLENRVTLDPVDEEIVKDDSNMLMLVARKLCVLESEDKPFRSTLRTYVEAAAKNDGCLNLSVRSYSGTSNFVLYEMWDSEESWKNHFGSNVSKAFRHSNVDHLEKPEEMSNLAIPASWISDSSPTCVISGTA
;
A
#
# COMPACT_ATOMS: atom_id res chain seq x y z
N MET A 1 -13.29 -46.48 -24.91
CA MET A 1 -13.50 -45.28 -24.06
C MET A 1 -13.49 -44.08 -24.98
N ALA A 2 -14.67 -43.66 -25.43
CA ALA A 2 -14.80 -42.53 -26.34
C ALA A 2 -14.41 -41.25 -25.58
N SER A 3 -13.34 -40.61 -26.03
CA SER A 3 -12.94 -39.29 -25.59
C SER A 3 -14.05 -38.32 -25.96
N ILE A 4 -14.83 -37.88 -24.98
CA ILE A 4 -15.69 -36.72 -25.14
C ILE A 4 -14.74 -35.56 -25.46
N GLU A 5 -14.77 -35.08 -26.70
CA GLU A 5 -14.16 -33.80 -27.05
C GLU A 5 -14.78 -32.75 -26.12
N LYS A 6 -14.06 -32.39 -25.05
CA LYS A 6 -14.48 -31.35 -24.14
C LYS A 6 -14.54 -30.06 -24.97
N GLU A 7 -15.72 -29.49 -25.11
CA GLU A 7 -15.87 -28.19 -25.75
C GLU A 7 -14.90 -27.18 -25.10
N LYS A 8 -14.25 -26.37 -25.93
CA LYS A 8 -13.32 -25.32 -25.46
C LYS A 8 -14.03 -24.42 -24.44
N GLY A 9 -13.32 -24.13 -23.35
CA GLY A 9 -13.81 -23.34 -22.22
C GLY A 9 -14.48 -24.15 -21.12
N MET A 10 -14.64 -25.47 -21.27
CA MET A 10 -15.27 -26.33 -20.26
C MET A 10 -14.28 -26.95 -19.28
N SER A 11 -12.97 -26.92 -19.56
CA SER A 11 -11.98 -27.53 -18.66
C SER A 11 -11.90 -26.81 -17.31
N ILE A 12 -12.30 -25.53 -17.26
CA ILE A 12 -12.36 -24.73 -16.03
C ILE A 12 -13.31 -25.33 -15.00
N PHE A 13 -14.40 -25.98 -15.42
CA PHE A 13 -15.36 -26.57 -14.48
C PHE A 13 -14.82 -27.79 -13.76
N LEU A 14 -13.86 -28.49 -14.36
CA LEU A 14 -13.11 -29.54 -13.66
C LEU A 14 -12.25 -28.95 -12.55
N ASP A 15 -11.67 -27.76 -12.77
CA ASP A 15 -10.89 -27.06 -11.76
C ASP A 15 -11.77 -26.43 -10.67
N VAL A 16 -12.95 -25.94 -11.03
CA VAL A 16 -13.97 -25.52 -10.06
C VAL A 16 -14.40 -26.71 -9.21
N PHE A 17 -14.72 -27.85 -9.83
CA PHE A 17 -15.12 -29.07 -9.15
C PHE A 17 -14.05 -29.56 -8.17
N ARG A 18 -12.80 -29.71 -8.62
CA ARG A 18 -11.66 -30.09 -7.75
C ARG A 18 -11.41 -29.14 -6.58
N ARG A 19 -11.82 -27.87 -6.67
CA ARG A 19 -11.67 -26.90 -5.57
C ARG A 19 -12.85 -26.95 -4.60
N ALA A 20 -14.00 -27.41 -5.06
CA ALA A 20 -15.22 -27.57 -4.27
C ALA A 20 -15.23 -28.91 -3.52
N ASP A 21 -14.84 -29.99 -4.20
CA ASP A 21 -14.67 -31.33 -3.64
C ASP A 21 -13.50 -31.30 -2.63
N LYS A 22 -13.79 -31.51 -1.34
CA LYS A 22 -12.79 -31.42 -0.25
C LYS A 22 -12.29 -32.78 0.19
N ASN A 23 -13.08 -33.82 -0.04
CA ASN A 23 -12.80 -35.18 0.38
C ASN A 23 -12.31 -36.07 -0.79
N ASP A 24 -12.22 -35.51 -2.00
CA ASP A 24 -11.79 -36.16 -3.25
C ASP A 24 -12.65 -37.38 -3.63
N ASP A 25 -13.95 -37.38 -3.28
CA ASP A 25 -14.86 -38.49 -3.58
C ASP A 25 -15.47 -38.42 -5.00
N ASN A 26 -15.11 -37.39 -5.77
CA ASN A 26 -15.59 -37.07 -7.13
C ASN A 26 -17.08 -36.71 -7.20
N CYS A 27 -17.69 -36.36 -6.06
CA CYS A 27 -19.05 -35.85 -5.95
C CYS A 27 -19.03 -34.59 -5.06
N LEU A 28 -20.05 -33.74 -5.16
CA LEU A 28 -20.22 -32.62 -4.25
C LEU A 28 -21.42 -32.89 -3.36
N SER A 29 -21.17 -33.08 -2.08
CA SER A 29 -22.21 -33.12 -1.06
C SER A 29 -22.87 -31.74 -0.88
N TRP A 30 -24.05 -31.69 -0.26
CA TRP A 30 -24.71 -30.42 0.07
C TRP A 30 -23.82 -29.47 0.87
N ASP A 31 -23.05 -29.99 1.84
CA ASP A 31 -22.19 -29.16 2.68
C ASP A 31 -21.00 -28.57 1.89
N GLU A 32 -20.42 -29.33 0.96
CA GLU A 32 -19.36 -28.85 0.07
C GLU A 32 -19.88 -27.84 -0.95
N PHE A 33 -21.03 -28.14 -1.55
CA PHE A 33 -21.69 -27.23 -2.47
C PHE A 33 -22.04 -25.92 -1.79
N ARG A 34 -22.68 -25.99 -0.61
CA ARG A 34 -23.00 -24.80 0.19
C ARG A 34 -21.73 -24.02 0.53
N SER A 35 -20.71 -24.68 1.08
CA SER A 35 -19.46 -24.02 1.47
C SER A 35 -18.74 -23.32 0.31
N PHE A 36 -18.81 -23.89 -0.90
CA PHE A 36 -18.12 -23.35 -2.07
C PHE A 36 -18.93 -22.29 -2.83
N PHE A 37 -20.23 -22.51 -3.01
CA PHE A 37 -21.11 -21.69 -3.86
C PHE A 37 -21.91 -20.62 -3.10
N THR A 38 -21.86 -20.59 -1.76
CA THR A 38 -22.40 -19.43 -1.03
C THR A 38 -21.68 -18.15 -1.45
N ASP A 39 -22.42 -17.25 -2.07
CA ASP A 39 -21.96 -15.96 -2.58
C ASP A 39 -22.34 -14.79 -1.65
N GLY A 40 -23.11 -15.05 -0.59
CA GLY A 40 -23.63 -14.03 0.32
C GLY A 40 -24.82 -13.23 -0.24
N VAL A 41 -25.25 -13.52 -1.46
CA VAL A 41 -26.40 -12.90 -2.13
C VAL A 41 -27.61 -13.84 -2.09
N LEU A 42 -27.40 -15.13 -2.36
CA LEU A 42 -28.43 -16.17 -2.33
C LEU A 42 -28.82 -16.55 -0.89
N THR A 43 -30.12 -16.71 -0.65
CA THR A 43 -30.64 -17.28 0.60
C THR A 43 -30.39 -18.79 0.67
N SER A 44 -30.44 -19.38 1.87
CA SER A 44 -30.21 -20.83 2.02
C SER A 44 -31.23 -21.68 1.26
N SER A 45 -32.48 -21.22 1.17
CA SER A 45 -33.53 -21.89 0.40
C SER A 45 -33.34 -21.79 -1.11
N GLU A 46 -32.86 -20.65 -1.61
CA GLU A 46 -32.54 -20.49 -3.04
C GLU A 46 -31.33 -21.34 -3.42
N LEU A 47 -30.33 -21.41 -2.55
CA LEU A 47 -29.15 -22.25 -2.77
C LEU A 47 -29.48 -23.75 -2.72
N ASP A 48 -30.41 -24.15 -1.84
CA ASP A 48 -30.92 -25.52 -1.77
C ASP A 48 -31.71 -25.89 -3.02
N THR A 49 -32.53 -24.96 -3.52
CA THR A 49 -33.24 -25.13 -4.80
C THR A 49 -32.25 -25.30 -5.96
N LEU A 50 -31.20 -24.49 -5.98
CA LEU A 50 -30.14 -24.58 -7.00
C LEU A 50 -29.40 -25.93 -6.95
N PHE A 51 -29.14 -26.46 -5.76
CA PHE A 51 -28.50 -27.77 -5.61
C PHE A 51 -29.34 -28.89 -6.22
N HIS A 52 -30.64 -28.90 -5.94
CA HIS A 52 -31.58 -29.89 -6.49
C HIS A 52 -31.83 -29.69 -7.99
N GLU A 53 -31.70 -28.46 -8.50
CA GLU A 53 -31.78 -28.20 -9.95
C GLU A 53 -30.57 -28.76 -10.71
N ILE A 54 -29.39 -28.76 -10.07
CA ILE A 54 -28.16 -29.29 -10.66
C ILE A 54 -28.08 -30.81 -10.52
N ASP A 55 -28.55 -31.39 -9.41
CA ASP A 55 -28.63 -32.86 -9.17
C ASP A 55 -29.75 -33.51 -10.00
N THR A 56 -29.55 -33.54 -11.32
CA THR A 56 -30.50 -34.12 -12.27
C THR A 56 -30.72 -35.62 -12.06
N HIS A 57 -29.75 -36.33 -11.47
CA HIS A 57 -29.84 -37.74 -11.16
C HIS A 57 -30.49 -38.03 -9.78
N ASN A 58 -30.84 -36.99 -8.99
CA ASN A 58 -31.40 -37.08 -7.64
C ASN A 58 -30.58 -38.00 -6.71
N THR A 59 -29.25 -37.92 -6.80
CA THR A 59 -28.34 -38.75 -6.01
C THR A 59 -27.97 -38.12 -4.67
N THR A 60 -28.53 -36.96 -4.36
CA THR A 60 -28.19 -36.11 -3.20
C THR A 60 -26.74 -35.62 -3.20
N ASN A 61 -26.05 -35.77 -4.33
CA ASN A 61 -24.71 -35.28 -4.59
C ASN A 61 -24.63 -34.81 -6.05
N ILE A 62 -23.77 -33.84 -6.34
CA ILE A 62 -23.58 -33.35 -7.70
C ILE A 62 -22.30 -33.93 -8.28
N ASP A 63 -22.40 -34.63 -9.41
CA ASP A 63 -21.22 -35.10 -10.13
C ASP A 63 -20.63 -34.02 -11.07
N THR A 64 -19.41 -34.26 -11.56
CA THR A 64 -18.73 -33.30 -12.44
C THR A 64 -19.50 -33.06 -13.75
N GLY A 65 -20.19 -34.07 -14.27
CA GLY A 65 -20.98 -34.00 -15.50
C GLY A 65 -22.24 -33.15 -15.34
N GLU A 66 -22.95 -33.30 -14.23
CA GLU A 66 -24.11 -32.48 -13.86
C GLU A 66 -23.74 -31.01 -13.72
N LEU A 67 -22.67 -30.72 -12.96
CA LEU A 67 -22.16 -29.37 -12.78
C LEU A 67 -21.77 -28.73 -14.13
N CYS A 68 -21.05 -29.47 -14.98
CA CYS A 68 -20.67 -29.00 -16.30
C CYS A 68 -21.91 -28.75 -17.19
N THR A 69 -22.88 -29.66 -17.16
CA THR A 69 -24.10 -29.58 -17.97
C THR A 69 -24.92 -28.35 -17.59
N TYR A 70 -25.07 -28.08 -16.29
CA TYR A 70 -25.76 -26.89 -15.81
C TYR A 70 -25.06 -25.61 -16.27
N PHE A 71 -23.78 -25.42 -15.92
CA PHE A 71 -23.09 -24.17 -16.25
C PHE A 71 -22.89 -23.95 -17.76
N SER A 72 -22.76 -25.02 -18.55
CA SER A 72 -22.66 -24.91 -20.02
C SER A 72 -23.83 -24.13 -20.64
N LYS A 73 -25.04 -24.25 -20.05
CA LYS A 73 -26.24 -23.53 -20.49
C LYS A 73 -26.24 -22.05 -20.07
N HIS A 74 -25.47 -21.70 -19.04
CA HIS A 74 -25.45 -20.38 -18.41
C HIS A 74 -24.17 -19.57 -18.67
N LEU A 75 -23.22 -20.10 -19.46
CA LEU A 75 -21.94 -19.43 -19.73
C LEU A 75 -22.07 -18.08 -20.43
N GLY A 76 -23.05 -17.91 -21.32
CA GLY A 76 -23.25 -16.68 -22.09
C GLY A 76 -21.94 -16.13 -22.71
N PRO A 77 -21.64 -14.82 -22.55
CA PRO A 77 -20.42 -14.21 -23.12
C PRO A 77 -19.12 -14.70 -22.48
N TYR A 78 -19.17 -15.33 -21.31
CA TYR A 78 -17.99 -15.87 -20.63
C TYR A 78 -17.44 -17.14 -21.30
N ARG A 79 -18.22 -17.79 -22.18
CA ARG A 79 -17.74 -18.96 -22.95
C ARG A 79 -16.48 -18.64 -23.75
N GLU A 80 -16.51 -17.53 -24.49
CA GLU A 80 -15.38 -17.09 -25.32
C GLU A 80 -14.17 -16.73 -24.45
N ILE A 81 -14.42 -16.13 -23.28
CA ILE A 81 -13.36 -15.79 -22.31
C ILE A 81 -12.70 -17.06 -21.76
N PHE A 82 -13.47 -18.08 -21.35
CA PHE A 82 -12.90 -19.33 -20.87
C PHE A 82 -12.15 -20.10 -21.97
N ALA A 83 -12.65 -20.10 -23.20
CA ALA A 83 -11.94 -20.68 -24.33
C ALA A 83 -10.60 -19.95 -24.60
N ALA A 84 -10.59 -18.62 -24.56
CA ALA A 84 -9.37 -17.83 -24.69
C ALA A 84 -8.39 -18.08 -23.55
N LEU A 85 -8.87 -18.28 -22.31
CA LEU A 85 -8.03 -18.63 -21.16
C LEU A 85 -7.33 -19.99 -21.33
N GLU A 86 -8.00 -20.98 -21.92
CA GLU A 86 -7.38 -22.25 -22.27
C GLU A 86 -6.26 -22.07 -23.31
N ASP A 87 -6.51 -21.29 -24.37
CA ASP A 87 -5.53 -21.00 -25.41
C ASP A 87 -4.33 -20.19 -24.88
N ILE A 88 -4.57 -19.22 -23.98
CA ILE A 88 -3.52 -18.48 -23.27
C ILE A 88 -2.71 -19.42 -22.39
N ASN A 89 -3.35 -20.28 -21.60
CA ASN A 89 -2.66 -21.22 -20.71
C ASN A 89 -1.74 -22.17 -21.49
N SER A 90 -2.23 -22.69 -22.63
CA SER A 90 -1.42 -23.51 -23.53
C SER A 90 -0.25 -22.70 -24.08
N SER A 91 -0.51 -21.50 -24.59
CA SER A 91 0.49 -20.64 -25.22
C SER A 91 1.59 -20.19 -24.24
N VAL A 92 1.22 -19.81 -23.01
CA VAL A 92 2.15 -19.46 -21.94
C VAL A 92 2.99 -20.66 -21.53
N SER A 93 2.38 -21.84 -21.37
CA SER A 93 3.10 -23.07 -21.02
C SER A 93 4.15 -23.42 -22.07
N THR A 94 3.79 -23.35 -23.35
CA THR A 94 4.72 -23.57 -24.46
C THR A 94 5.84 -22.52 -24.48
N ALA A 95 5.49 -21.23 -24.37
CA ALA A 95 6.48 -20.15 -24.38
C ALA A 95 7.46 -20.24 -23.21
N LEU A 96 7.00 -20.61 -22.01
CA LEU A 96 7.85 -20.82 -20.84
C LEU A 96 8.76 -22.03 -21.02
N GLN A 97 8.25 -23.13 -21.57
CA GLN A 97 9.06 -24.32 -21.86
C GLN A 97 10.18 -24.00 -22.86
N THR A 98 9.83 -23.34 -23.98
CA THR A 98 10.81 -22.89 -25.00
C THR A 98 11.81 -21.91 -24.41
N THR A 99 11.35 -20.96 -23.60
CA THR A 99 12.22 -19.99 -22.92
C THR A 99 13.20 -20.70 -21.99
N ALA A 100 12.74 -21.65 -21.19
CA ALA A 100 13.59 -22.39 -20.27
C ALA A 100 14.70 -23.18 -21.00
N THR A 101 14.40 -23.74 -22.18
CA THR A 101 15.38 -24.50 -22.97
C THR A 101 16.35 -23.62 -23.74
N GLU A 102 15.89 -22.51 -24.32
CA GLU A 102 16.71 -21.70 -25.23
C GLU A 102 17.43 -20.53 -24.56
N TYR A 103 16.93 -20.03 -23.42
CA TYR A 103 17.46 -18.83 -22.76
C TYR A 103 18.97 -18.89 -22.45
N PRO A 104 19.53 -20.00 -21.94
CA PRO A 104 20.97 -20.07 -21.62
C PRO A 104 21.88 -19.88 -22.84
N GLU A 105 21.42 -20.32 -24.01
CA GLU A 105 22.20 -20.31 -25.27
C GLU A 105 22.05 -18.99 -26.06
N LYS A 106 21.15 -18.09 -25.63
CA LYS A 106 20.90 -16.81 -26.29
C LYS A 106 21.97 -15.77 -25.93
N ASN A 107 22.21 -14.81 -26.83
CA ASN A 107 23.10 -13.68 -26.56
C ASN A 107 22.48 -12.72 -25.52
N PHE A 108 23.29 -11.80 -24.99
CA PHE A 108 22.87 -10.85 -23.94
C PHE A 108 21.65 -9.99 -24.34
N GLN A 109 21.57 -9.56 -25.60
CA GLN A 109 20.46 -8.74 -26.09
C GLN A 109 19.15 -9.54 -26.15
N ASP A 110 19.21 -10.78 -26.64
CA ASP A 110 18.06 -11.67 -26.71
C ASP A 110 17.61 -12.13 -25.32
N GLN A 111 18.54 -12.37 -24.39
CA GLN A 111 18.21 -12.63 -22.98
C GLN A 111 17.52 -11.42 -22.32
N PHE A 112 17.95 -10.19 -22.65
CA PHE A 112 17.23 -8.99 -22.23
C PHE A 112 15.82 -8.95 -22.81
N CYS A 113 15.66 -9.15 -24.13
CA CYS A 113 14.35 -9.16 -24.80
C CYS A 113 13.41 -10.19 -24.17
N VAL A 114 13.90 -11.41 -23.87
CA VAL A 114 13.09 -12.46 -23.22
C VAL A 114 12.62 -12.03 -21.83
N ARG A 115 13.51 -11.49 -20.98
CA ARG A 115 13.12 -11.00 -19.65
C ARG A 115 12.12 -9.85 -19.72
N PHE A 116 12.33 -8.92 -20.65
CA PHE A 116 11.45 -7.80 -20.89
C PHE A 116 10.05 -8.28 -21.33
N LEU A 117 9.98 -9.13 -22.35
CA LEU A 117 8.72 -9.65 -22.88
C LEU A 117 7.96 -10.48 -21.84
N LEU A 118 8.65 -11.31 -21.06
CA LEU A 118 8.02 -12.08 -19.99
C LEU A 118 7.43 -11.17 -18.90
N LYS A 119 8.15 -10.12 -18.51
CA LYS A 119 7.66 -9.10 -17.58
C LYS A 119 6.46 -8.34 -18.15
N GLU A 120 6.48 -8.05 -19.45
CA GLU A 120 5.38 -7.36 -20.13
C GLU A 120 4.12 -8.24 -20.19
N VAL A 121 4.25 -9.52 -20.56
CA VAL A 121 3.13 -10.49 -20.53
C VAL A 121 2.50 -10.57 -19.13
N GLN A 122 3.33 -10.64 -18.08
CA GLN A 122 2.83 -10.61 -16.70
C GLN A 122 2.06 -9.32 -16.38
N THR A 123 2.59 -8.17 -16.81
CA THR A 123 1.98 -6.85 -16.56
C THR A 123 0.63 -6.72 -17.27
N GLN A 124 0.54 -7.17 -18.52
CA GLN A 124 -0.70 -7.14 -19.30
C GLN A 124 -1.78 -8.07 -18.70
N LEU A 125 -1.40 -9.28 -18.28
CA LEU A 125 -2.32 -10.19 -17.59
C LEU A 125 -2.81 -9.63 -16.26
N ALA A 126 -1.93 -9.00 -15.48
CA ALA A 126 -2.30 -8.37 -14.22
C ALA A 126 -3.29 -7.21 -14.42
N ALA A 127 -3.11 -6.38 -15.45
CA ALA A 127 -4.03 -5.31 -15.78
C ALA A 127 -5.43 -5.85 -16.15
N LEU A 128 -5.49 -6.90 -16.96
CA LEU A 128 -6.76 -7.58 -17.31
C LEU A 128 -7.45 -8.20 -16.09
N LEU A 129 -6.69 -8.81 -15.18
CA LEU A 129 -7.25 -9.32 -13.92
C LEU A 129 -7.80 -8.20 -13.03
N GLY A 130 -7.18 -7.02 -13.05
CA GLY A 130 -7.65 -5.83 -12.35
C GLY A 130 -9.01 -5.34 -12.86
N THR A 131 -9.20 -5.27 -14.19
CA THR A 131 -10.48 -4.84 -14.78
C THR A 131 -11.60 -5.84 -14.53
N ILE A 132 -11.32 -7.15 -14.66
CA ILE A 132 -12.27 -8.22 -14.34
C ILE A 132 -12.63 -8.19 -12.84
N GLY A 133 -11.62 -7.97 -11.98
CA GLY A 133 -11.82 -7.82 -10.54
C GLY A 133 -12.77 -6.68 -10.20
N ALA A 134 -12.54 -5.48 -10.76
CA ALA A 134 -13.40 -4.32 -10.54
C ALA A 134 -14.84 -4.55 -11.04
N ALA A 135 -15.01 -5.19 -12.19
CA ALA A 135 -16.33 -5.54 -12.71
C ALA A 135 -17.05 -6.55 -11.80
N SER A 136 -16.33 -7.56 -11.31
CA SER A 136 -16.86 -8.55 -10.36
C SER A 136 -17.30 -7.88 -9.05
N ASP A 137 -16.47 -6.99 -8.50
CA ASP A 137 -16.77 -6.26 -7.27
C ASP A 137 -18.03 -5.39 -7.44
N HIS A 138 -18.17 -4.73 -8.59
CA HIS A 138 -19.34 -3.91 -8.90
C HIS A 138 -20.62 -4.75 -9.00
N LEU A 139 -20.57 -5.89 -9.69
CA LEU A 139 -21.70 -6.81 -9.82
C LEU A 139 -22.13 -7.38 -8.46
N GLU A 140 -21.16 -7.72 -7.60
CA GLU A 140 -21.44 -8.20 -6.24
C GLU A 140 -22.08 -7.10 -5.38
N GLU A 141 -21.55 -5.87 -5.42
CA GLU A 141 -22.11 -4.73 -4.68
C GLU A 141 -23.53 -4.37 -5.15
N GLU A 142 -23.78 -4.41 -6.46
CA GLU A 142 -25.10 -4.18 -7.05
C GLU A 142 -26.09 -5.29 -6.64
N ALA A 143 -25.66 -6.55 -6.65
CA ALA A 143 -26.48 -7.68 -6.23
C ALA A 143 -26.91 -7.59 -4.75
N VAL A 144 -25.99 -7.17 -3.87
CA VAL A 144 -26.28 -6.93 -2.45
C VAL A 144 -27.22 -5.74 -2.26
N LYS A 145 -26.98 -4.62 -2.97
CA LYS A 145 -27.83 -3.42 -2.89
C LYS A 145 -29.27 -3.70 -3.33
N ASN A 146 -29.45 -4.41 -4.43
CA ASN A 146 -30.77 -4.76 -4.99
C ASN A 146 -31.59 -5.68 -4.07
N ARG A 147 -30.95 -6.39 -3.12
CA ARG A 147 -31.59 -7.30 -2.17
C ARG A 147 -31.65 -6.78 -0.73
N SER A 148 -31.38 -5.49 -0.50
CA SER A 148 -31.44 -4.86 0.81
C SER A 148 -32.88 -4.89 1.39
N GLY A 149 -33.16 -5.89 2.24
CA GLY A 149 -34.48 -6.13 2.86
C GLY A 149 -34.88 -7.60 3.05
N GLN A 150 -34.15 -8.56 2.48
CA GLN A 150 -34.36 -10.00 2.70
C GLN A 150 -33.37 -10.56 3.74
N THR A 151 -33.80 -11.52 4.57
CA THR A 151 -32.94 -12.22 5.55
C THR A 151 -31.89 -13.02 4.79
N GLN A 152 -30.69 -12.46 4.68
CA GLN A 152 -29.53 -13.12 4.10
C GLN A 152 -29.03 -14.22 5.03
N VAL A 153 -28.30 -15.19 4.48
CA VAL A 153 -27.72 -16.29 5.25
C VAL A 153 -26.72 -15.71 6.24
N HIS A 154 -27.10 -15.67 7.52
CA HIS A 154 -26.22 -15.23 8.60
C HIS A 154 -25.24 -16.36 8.92
N PHE A 155 -23.95 -16.03 9.04
CA PHE A 155 -22.95 -16.95 9.58
C PHE A 155 -23.25 -17.16 11.08
N ASP A 156 -23.65 -18.36 11.46
CA ASP A 156 -23.73 -18.77 12.85
C ASP A 156 -22.47 -19.61 13.21
N GLU A 157 -21.60 -18.98 14.01
CA GLU A 157 -20.42 -19.47 14.77
C GLU A 157 -19.08 -19.88 14.08
N PRO A 158 -17.91 -19.53 14.68
CA PRO A 158 -16.57 -20.07 14.35
C PRO A 158 -16.23 -21.29 15.26
N PRO A 159 -15.20 -22.15 15.01
CA PRO A 159 -13.94 -21.93 14.28
C PRO A 159 -13.57 -23.05 13.27
N VAL A 160 -12.43 -22.90 12.59
CA VAL A 160 -11.80 -23.80 11.59
C VAL A 160 -12.10 -23.45 10.12
N SER A 161 -11.24 -22.58 9.57
CA SER A 161 -10.65 -22.72 8.23
C SER A 161 -11.56 -22.93 7.01
N THR A 162 -12.74 -22.30 6.91
CA THR A 162 -13.44 -22.15 5.62
C THR A 162 -13.98 -20.73 5.46
N LYS A 163 -13.18 -19.89 4.80
CA LYS A 163 -13.53 -18.52 4.40
C LYS A 163 -14.53 -18.56 3.23
N ALA A 164 -15.81 -18.76 3.53
CA ALA A 164 -16.89 -18.46 2.60
C ALA A 164 -17.18 -16.94 2.64
N GLY A 165 -17.29 -16.31 1.47
CA GLY A 165 -17.27 -14.86 1.29
C GLY A 165 -16.12 -14.46 0.36
N TRP A 166 -16.44 -14.20 -0.90
CA TRP A 166 -15.48 -13.66 -1.87
C TRP A 166 -14.86 -12.34 -1.39
N LEU A 167 -15.58 -11.57 -0.56
CA LEU A 167 -15.11 -10.41 0.20
C LEU A 167 -13.83 -10.67 1.03
N ALA A 168 -13.64 -11.86 1.62
CA ALA A 168 -12.46 -12.20 2.41
C ALA A 168 -11.24 -12.61 1.56
N ARG A 169 -11.41 -12.86 0.26
CA ARG A 169 -10.31 -13.20 -0.67
C ARG A 169 -9.46 -11.96 -1.01
N ARG A 170 -10.02 -10.75 -0.83
CA ARG A 170 -9.37 -9.46 -1.08
C ARG A 170 -8.07 -9.28 -0.29
N ALA A 171 -8.03 -9.67 0.99
CA ALA A 171 -6.82 -9.54 1.82
C ALA A 171 -5.71 -10.56 1.47
N LYS A 172 -6.04 -11.66 0.77
CA LYS A 172 -5.08 -12.74 0.45
C LYS A 172 -4.48 -12.60 -0.95
N ARG A 173 -5.23 -12.06 -1.93
CA ARG A 173 -4.76 -11.95 -3.33
C ARG A 173 -3.70 -10.87 -3.55
N GLN A 174 -3.66 -9.82 -2.73
CA GLN A 174 -2.59 -8.82 -2.76
C GLN A 174 -1.31 -9.28 -2.03
N LEU A 175 -1.34 -10.43 -1.33
CA LEU A 175 -0.21 -10.91 -0.51
C LEU A 175 0.34 -12.28 -0.94
N SER A 176 -0.32 -13.00 -1.84
CA SER A 176 0.05 -14.37 -2.21
C SER A 176 1.18 -14.49 -3.24
N THR A 177 2.02 -13.48 -3.43
CA THR A 177 3.25 -13.70 -4.21
C THR A 177 4.35 -14.37 -3.42
N GLN A 178 4.34 -14.38 -2.07
CA GLN A 178 5.34 -15.11 -1.30
C GLN A 178 4.78 -15.56 0.06
N THR A 179 5.06 -16.81 0.44
CA THR A 179 4.88 -17.45 1.77
C THR A 179 3.58 -18.21 2.05
N SER A 180 3.71 -19.54 2.03
CA SER A 180 2.79 -20.52 2.58
C SER A 180 2.98 -20.64 4.11
N ILE A 181 2.19 -19.94 4.92
CA ILE A 181 2.11 -20.20 6.37
C ILE A 181 0.65 -20.10 6.83
N PRO A 182 0.12 -21.07 7.62
CA PRO A 182 -1.21 -20.96 8.21
C PRO A 182 -1.17 -19.92 9.33
N PHE A 183 -1.82 -18.77 9.14
CA PHE A 183 -1.81 -17.66 10.09
C PHE A 183 -3.20 -17.52 10.76
N ASP A 184 -3.21 -17.62 12.09
CA ASP A 184 -4.35 -17.27 12.96
C ASP A 184 -4.61 -15.75 12.97
N SER A 185 -5.82 -15.30 13.35
CA SER A 185 -6.26 -13.90 13.35
C SER A 185 -5.33 -12.96 14.15
N ALA A 186 -4.85 -13.40 15.32
CA ALA A 186 -3.89 -12.63 16.12
C ALA A 186 -2.54 -12.47 15.40
N SER A 187 -2.14 -13.53 14.71
CA SER A 187 -0.92 -13.57 13.91
C SER A 187 -1.05 -12.71 12.65
N MET A 188 -2.25 -12.63 12.05
CA MET A 188 -2.56 -11.73 10.93
C MET A 188 -2.47 -10.27 11.37
N ASN A 189 -2.99 -9.91 12.54
CA ASN A 189 -2.89 -8.54 13.07
C ASN A 189 -1.43 -8.17 13.37
N ALA A 190 -0.65 -9.10 13.94
CA ALA A 190 0.79 -8.91 14.13
C ALA A 190 1.52 -8.75 12.78
N PHE A 191 1.15 -9.56 11.78
CA PHE A 191 1.68 -9.45 10.43
C PHE A 191 1.31 -8.13 9.75
N PHE A 192 0.05 -7.68 9.82
CA PHE A 192 -0.37 -6.38 9.32
C PHE A 192 0.35 -5.23 10.02
N THR A 193 0.59 -5.34 11.33
CA THR A 193 1.40 -4.37 12.08
C THR A 193 2.85 -4.36 11.58
N GLN A 194 3.41 -5.53 11.28
CA GLN A 194 4.77 -5.66 10.74
C GLN A 194 4.86 -5.12 9.30
N VAL A 195 3.86 -5.38 8.47
CA VAL A 195 3.75 -4.88 7.09
C VAL A 195 3.56 -3.37 7.06
N ASN A 196 2.67 -2.82 7.88
CA ASN A 196 2.48 -1.37 8.00
C ASN A 196 3.75 -0.68 8.52
N ARG A 197 4.44 -1.30 9.48
CA ARG A 197 5.74 -0.82 9.95
C ARG A 197 6.81 -0.88 8.84
N LEU A 198 6.83 -1.94 8.04
CA LEU A 198 7.74 -2.06 6.90
C LEU A 198 7.42 -1.02 5.83
N GLN A 199 6.15 -0.80 5.52
CA GLN A 199 5.70 0.24 4.61
C GLN A 199 6.11 1.62 5.11
N GLU A 200 5.90 1.94 6.39
CA GLU A 200 6.42 3.17 6.97
C GLU A 200 7.96 3.28 6.90
N MET A 201 8.69 2.18 7.05
CA MET A 201 10.14 2.17 6.91
C MET A 201 10.59 2.34 5.47
N LEU A 202 9.85 1.78 4.52
CA LEU A 202 10.08 1.87 3.08
C LEU A 202 9.76 3.29 2.61
N ASP A 203 8.62 3.85 3.01
CA ASP A 203 8.27 5.26 2.79
C ASP A 203 9.31 6.18 3.42
N LYS A 204 9.81 5.85 4.62
CA LYS A 204 10.92 6.60 5.24
C LYS A 204 12.23 6.46 4.46
N LEU A 205 12.50 5.31 3.84
CA LEU A 205 13.72 5.00 3.05
C LEU A 205 13.68 5.61 1.66
N GLU A 206 12.55 5.52 0.98
CA GLU A 206 12.27 6.09 -0.34
C GLU A 206 12.21 7.62 -0.26
N ASN A 207 11.78 8.16 0.88
CA ASN A 207 11.89 9.59 1.19
C ASN A 207 13.14 9.95 2.01
N ARG A 208 14.11 9.04 2.18
CA ARG A 208 15.41 9.50 2.69
C ARG A 208 16.10 10.24 1.56
N VAL A 209 16.55 11.44 1.89
CA VAL A 209 17.67 12.06 1.18
C VAL A 209 18.79 11.03 1.18
N THR A 210 19.04 10.40 0.04
CA THR A 210 20.26 9.62 -0.19
C THR A 210 21.39 10.61 -0.08
N LEU A 211 22.04 10.62 1.09
CA LEU A 211 23.29 11.31 1.29
C LEU A 211 24.35 10.47 0.57
N ASP A 212 24.37 10.59 -0.76
CA ASP A 212 25.48 10.06 -1.53
C ASP A 212 26.75 10.72 -0.96
N PRO A 213 27.79 9.94 -0.62
CA PRO A 213 29.07 10.52 -0.25
C PRO A 213 29.57 11.30 -1.46
N VAL A 214 29.41 12.62 -1.41
CA VAL A 214 29.86 13.54 -2.46
C VAL A 214 31.37 13.38 -2.60
N ASP A 215 31.82 13.08 -3.82
CA ASP A 215 33.23 13.16 -4.24
C ASP A 215 33.76 14.55 -3.87
N GLU A 216 35.01 14.65 -3.39
CA GLU A 216 35.65 15.94 -3.05
C GLU A 216 35.47 16.97 -4.18
N GLU A 217 34.51 17.89 -4.01
CA GLU A 217 34.25 18.94 -4.99
C GLU A 217 35.17 20.13 -4.68
N ILE A 218 36.17 20.35 -5.54
CA ILE A 218 37.00 21.56 -5.51
C ILE A 218 36.21 22.70 -6.16
N VAL A 219 35.39 23.37 -5.36
CA VAL A 219 34.61 24.53 -5.81
C VAL A 219 35.55 25.72 -6.03
N LYS A 220 35.51 26.31 -7.24
CA LYS A 220 36.41 27.41 -7.68
C LYS A 220 35.88 28.82 -7.39
N ASP A 221 34.71 28.93 -6.78
CA ASP A 221 33.99 30.21 -6.65
C ASP A 221 33.47 30.44 -5.22
N ASP A 222 33.36 31.71 -4.83
CA ASP A 222 32.81 32.19 -3.55
C ASP A 222 31.30 31.87 -3.52
N SER A 223 30.99 30.61 -3.25
CA SER A 223 29.63 30.11 -3.20
C SER A 223 28.83 30.89 -2.14
N ASN A 224 27.64 31.34 -2.49
CA ASN A 224 26.74 32.02 -1.56
C ASN A 224 26.49 31.11 -0.34
N MET A 225 26.92 31.54 0.86
CA MET A 225 26.82 30.78 2.10
C MET A 225 25.65 31.31 2.94
N LEU A 226 24.72 30.43 3.27
CA LEU A 226 23.66 30.69 4.24
C LEU A 226 24.18 30.49 5.65
N MET A 227 23.53 31.13 6.62
CA MET A 227 23.86 31.00 8.03
C MET A 227 22.74 30.29 8.79
N LEU A 228 23.01 29.07 9.26
CA LEU A 228 22.11 28.32 10.12
C LEU A 228 22.54 28.51 11.58
N VAL A 229 21.61 28.96 12.41
CA VAL A 229 21.83 29.20 13.84
C VAL A 229 20.85 28.37 14.64
N ALA A 230 21.35 27.60 15.60
CA ALA A 230 20.54 26.87 16.56
C ALA A 230 20.77 27.42 17.96
N ARG A 231 19.68 27.78 18.63
CA ARG A 231 19.67 28.32 19.99
C ARG A 231 18.93 27.35 20.90
N LYS A 232 19.63 26.73 21.83
CA LYS A 232 19.06 25.82 22.82
C LYS A 232 18.74 26.59 24.10
N LEU A 233 17.51 26.43 24.57
CA LEU A 233 16.91 27.21 25.63
C LEU A 233 16.29 26.22 26.63
N CYS A 234 16.86 26.16 27.83
CA CYS A 234 16.35 25.35 28.94
C CYS A 234 15.60 26.28 29.89
N VAL A 235 14.27 26.23 29.87
CA VAL A 235 13.38 27.17 30.54
C VAL A 235 12.97 26.61 31.89
N LEU A 236 12.86 27.47 32.91
CA LEU A 236 12.31 27.10 34.22
C LEU A 236 10.86 26.63 34.04
N GLU A 237 10.48 25.51 34.65
CA GLU A 237 9.11 24.99 34.54
C GLU A 237 8.03 26.02 34.96
N SER A 238 8.33 26.90 35.92
CA SER A 238 7.43 27.99 36.34
C SER A 238 7.28 29.09 35.28
N GLU A 239 8.28 29.28 34.42
CA GLU A 239 8.37 30.37 33.44
C GLU A 239 8.02 29.93 32.01
N ASP A 240 7.59 28.68 31.78
CA ASP A 240 7.29 28.14 30.44
C ASP A 240 6.25 28.99 29.67
N LYS A 241 5.16 29.40 30.33
CA LYS A 241 4.09 30.19 29.70
C LYS A 241 4.53 31.62 29.33
N PRO A 242 5.11 32.42 30.26
CA PRO A 242 5.71 33.72 29.93
C PRO A 242 6.74 33.63 28.81
N PHE A 243 7.65 32.66 28.89
CA PHE A 243 8.69 32.45 27.89
C PHE A 243 8.11 32.18 26.49
N ARG A 244 7.10 31.31 26.37
CA ARG A 244 6.42 31.04 25.09
C ARG A 244 5.82 32.29 24.46
N SER A 245 5.31 33.21 25.27
CA SER A 245 4.79 34.49 24.79
C SER A 245 5.91 35.35 24.22
N THR A 246 7.00 35.52 24.97
CA THR A 246 8.18 36.30 24.53
C THR A 246 8.82 35.69 23.28
N LEU A 247 8.96 34.36 23.23
CA LEU A 247 9.50 33.62 22.10
C LEU A 247 8.66 33.84 20.83
N ARG A 248 7.32 33.81 20.95
CA ARG A 248 6.43 34.08 19.81
C ARG A 248 6.63 35.49 19.28
N THR A 249 6.65 36.50 20.16
CA THR A 249 6.89 37.89 19.76
C THR A 249 8.26 38.06 19.08
N TYR A 250 9.29 37.39 19.59
CA TYR A 250 10.62 37.40 18.98
C TYR A 250 10.59 36.80 17.56
N VAL A 251 10.00 35.62 17.39
CA VAL A 251 9.91 34.94 16.08
C VAL A 251 9.13 35.77 15.06
N GLU A 252 8.01 36.36 15.45
CA GLU A 252 7.21 37.23 14.57
C GLU A 252 7.96 38.50 14.14
N ALA A 253 8.83 39.03 15.00
CA ALA A 253 9.66 40.19 14.69
C ALA A 253 10.89 39.81 13.85
N ALA A 254 11.52 38.68 14.15
CA ALA A 254 12.68 38.16 13.42
C ALA A 254 12.31 37.73 11.99
N ALA A 255 11.13 37.13 11.79
CA ALA A 255 10.63 36.73 10.47
C ALA A 255 10.41 37.89 9.50
N LYS A 256 10.30 39.12 10.01
CA LYS A 256 10.14 40.35 9.20
C LYS A 256 11.47 41.03 8.89
N ASN A 257 12.58 40.50 9.40
CA ASN A 257 13.90 41.06 9.17
C ASN A 257 14.39 40.67 7.78
N ASP A 258 15.05 41.61 7.10
CA ASP A 258 15.60 41.35 5.78
C ASP A 258 16.72 40.31 5.87
N GLY A 259 16.72 39.35 4.95
CA GLY A 259 17.63 38.20 4.96
C GLY A 259 17.25 37.05 5.92
N CYS A 260 16.12 37.10 6.62
CA CYS A 260 15.59 35.92 7.33
C CYS A 260 14.90 34.96 6.35
N LEU A 261 15.41 33.75 6.20
CA LEU A 261 14.86 32.75 5.28
C LEU A 261 13.86 31.81 5.95
N ASN A 262 14.15 31.36 7.17
CA ASN A 262 13.28 30.44 7.90
C ASN A 262 13.53 30.50 9.41
N LEU A 263 12.46 30.32 10.19
CA LEU A 263 12.50 30.20 11.65
C LEU A 263 11.69 28.97 12.06
N SER A 264 12.29 28.07 12.83
CA SER A 264 11.61 26.88 13.33
C SER A 264 11.86 26.70 14.82
N VAL A 265 10.79 26.54 15.59
CA VAL A 265 10.86 26.26 17.02
C VAL A 265 10.50 24.80 17.25
N ARG A 266 11.36 24.06 17.95
CA ARG A 266 11.08 22.71 18.45
C ARG A 266 10.98 22.73 19.97
N SER A 267 9.96 22.06 20.50
CA SER A 267 9.81 21.78 21.93
C SER A 267 9.68 20.28 22.14
N TYR A 268 10.23 19.76 23.23
CA TYR A 268 10.19 18.32 23.54
C TYR A 268 9.16 18.02 24.63
N SER A 269 8.21 17.13 24.33
CA SER A 269 7.14 16.73 25.24
C SER A 269 7.69 16.28 26.60
N GLY A 270 7.11 16.79 27.69
CA GLY A 270 7.54 16.46 29.05
C GLY A 270 8.79 17.20 29.54
N THR A 271 9.27 18.18 28.78
CA THR A 271 10.38 19.05 29.20
C THR A 271 10.10 20.51 28.84
N SER A 272 10.74 21.44 29.54
CA SER A 272 10.74 22.88 29.24
C SER A 272 11.94 23.26 28.35
N ASN A 273 12.31 22.38 27.42
CA ASN A 273 13.45 22.56 26.53
C ASN A 273 12.99 22.95 25.12
N PHE A 274 13.59 24.01 24.60
CA PHE A 274 13.31 24.55 23.29
C PHE A 274 14.58 24.64 22.45
N VAL A 275 14.44 24.41 21.15
CA VAL A 275 15.48 24.72 20.18
C VAL A 275 14.86 25.62 19.11
N LEU A 276 15.41 26.82 18.99
CA LEU A 276 15.09 27.74 17.91
C LEU A 276 16.15 27.61 16.82
N TYR A 277 15.72 27.23 15.63
CA TYR A 277 16.51 27.24 14.41
C TYR A 277 16.20 28.51 13.62
N GLU A 278 17.24 29.27 13.30
CA GLU A 278 17.16 30.48 12.50
C GLU A 278 18.04 30.31 11.26
N MET A 279 17.48 30.52 10.09
CA MET A 279 18.20 30.45 8.82
C MET A 279 18.23 31.82 8.17
N TRP A 280 19.43 32.28 7.88
CA TRP A 280 19.71 33.60 7.32
C TRP A 280 20.41 33.47 5.97
N ASP A 281 20.15 34.40 5.07
CA ASP A 281 20.73 34.44 3.73
C ASP A 281 22.23 34.70 3.71
N SER A 282 22.78 35.27 4.78
CA SER A 282 24.20 35.52 4.98
C SER A 282 24.56 35.61 6.48
N GLU A 283 25.86 35.48 6.80
CA GLU A 283 26.37 35.73 8.15
C GLU A 283 26.17 37.19 8.58
N GLU A 284 26.22 38.13 7.64
CA GLU A 284 26.03 39.57 7.90
C GLU A 284 24.59 39.87 8.32
N SER A 285 23.59 39.34 7.61
CA SER A 285 22.17 39.48 7.97
C SER A 285 21.89 38.95 9.38
N TRP A 286 22.45 37.79 9.72
CA TRP A 286 22.37 37.25 11.08
C TRP A 286 23.02 38.17 12.12
N LYS A 287 24.25 38.64 11.89
CA LYS A 287 24.95 39.54 12.83
C LYS A 287 24.19 40.85 13.04
N ASN A 288 23.62 41.40 11.97
CA ASN A 288 22.78 42.59 12.00
C ASN A 288 21.53 42.35 12.85
N HIS A 289 20.84 41.22 12.64
CA HIS A 289 19.70 40.83 13.47
C HIS A 289 20.10 40.61 14.95
N PHE A 290 21.21 39.93 15.21
CA PHE A 290 21.69 39.63 16.55
C PHE A 290 22.04 40.89 17.36
N GLY A 291 22.52 41.94 16.66
CA GLY A 291 22.78 43.27 17.22
C GLY A 291 21.54 44.15 17.37
N SER A 292 20.40 43.77 16.78
CA SER A 292 19.16 44.55 16.81
C SER A 292 18.53 44.63 18.21
N ASN A 293 17.68 45.65 18.41
CA ASN A 293 16.94 45.81 19.66
C ASN A 293 16.00 44.63 19.94
N VAL A 294 15.45 44.00 18.88
CA VAL A 294 14.58 42.83 18.99
C VAL A 294 15.34 41.65 19.60
N SER A 295 16.52 41.32 19.07
CA SER A 295 17.34 40.22 19.58
C SER A 295 17.90 40.51 20.97
N LYS A 296 18.33 41.75 21.23
CA LYS A 296 18.80 42.18 22.56
C LYS A 296 17.70 42.09 23.63
N ALA A 297 16.50 42.56 23.33
CA ALA A 297 15.36 42.48 24.25
C ALA A 297 14.99 41.03 24.56
N PHE A 298 14.98 40.16 23.54
CA PHE A 298 14.73 38.73 23.73
C PHE A 298 15.81 38.07 24.62
N ARG A 299 17.09 38.31 24.33
CA ARG A 299 18.20 37.79 25.16
C ARG A 299 18.20 38.33 26.58
N HIS A 300 17.77 39.58 26.78
CA HIS A 300 17.60 40.12 28.12
C HIS A 300 16.48 39.39 28.87
N SER A 301 15.32 39.19 28.22
CA SER A 301 14.22 38.43 28.81
C SER A 301 14.57 36.96 29.09
N ASN A 302 15.51 36.36 28.34
CA ASN A 302 15.99 35.00 28.62
C ASN A 302 16.65 34.87 30.00
N VAL A 303 17.21 35.95 30.55
CA VAL A 303 17.83 35.93 31.90
C VAL A 303 16.81 35.57 32.98
N ASP A 304 15.56 36.01 32.81
CA ASP A 304 14.50 35.79 33.80
C ASP A 304 13.81 34.43 33.64
N HIS A 305 13.94 33.79 32.47
CA HIS A 305 13.18 32.60 32.11
C HIS A 305 13.99 31.30 32.07
N LEU A 306 15.31 31.37 31.83
CA LEU A 306 16.13 30.17 31.61
C LEU A 306 16.76 29.64 32.90
N GLU A 307 16.81 28.30 33.04
CA GLU A 307 17.51 27.60 34.12
C GLU A 307 19.03 27.73 34.00
N LYS A 308 19.52 27.78 32.76
CA LYS A 308 20.94 27.94 32.42
C LYS A 308 21.08 28.87 31.21
N PRO A 309 22.25 29.49 31.02
CA PRO A 309 22.49 30.35 29.87
C PRO A 309 22.16 29.67 28.54
N GLU A 310 21.68 30.45 27.56
CA GLU A 310 21.40 29.94 26.23
C GLU A 310 22.66 29.36 25.58
N GLU A 311 22.52 28.22 24.91
CA GLU A 311 23.60 27.63 24.11
C GLU A 311 23.34 27.93 22.63
N MET A 312 24.28 28.60 21.98
CA MET A 312 24.17 28.98 20.56
C MET A 312 25.22 28.24 19.73
N SER A 313 24.79 27.64 18.63
CA SER A 313 25.67 27.07 17.60
C SER A 313 25.29 27.64 16.25
N ASN A 314 26.29 28.02 15.45
CA ASN A 314 26.09 28.52 14.10
C ASN A 314 26.92 27.70 13.10
N LEU A 315 26.44 27.63 11.87
CA LEU A 315 27.06 26.88 10.79
C LEU A 315 26.82 27.60 9.46
N ALA A 316 27.89 27.92 8.75
CA ALA A 316 27.83 28.32 7.35
C ALA A 316 27.54 27.09 6.50
N ILE A 317 26.49 27.15 5.69
CA ILE A 317 26.12 26.08 4.76
C ILE A 317 26.00 26.64 3.35
N PRO A 318 26.43 25.91 2.31
CA PRO A 318 26.23 26.34 0.93
C PRO A 318 24.74 26.52 0.62
N ALA A 319 24.37 27.62 -0.04
CA ALA A 319 22.98 27.86 -0.45
C ALA A 319 22.44 26.77 -1.38
N SER A 320 23.32 26.18 -2.20
CA SER A 320 23.00 25.07 -3.10
C SER A 320 22.46 23.83 -2.39
N TRP A 321 22.75 23.63 -1.10
CA TRP A 321 22.18 22.50 -0.34
C TRP A 321 20.67 22.61 -0.12
N ILE A 322 20.10 23.80 -0.32
CA ILE A 322 18.69 24.09 -0.06
C ILE A 322 17.95 24.43 -1.37
N SER A 323 18.68 24.86 -2.40
CA SER A 323 18.12 25.20 -3.70
C SER A 323 18.49 24.17 -4.77
N ASP A 324 17.63 23.15 -4.97
CA ASP A 324 17.24 22.72 -6.32
C ASP A 324 16.04 21.77 -6.39
N SER A 325 15.20 22.03 -7.40
CA SER A 325 14.12 21.21 -8.00
C SER A 325 12.77 21.04 -7.27
N SER A 326 11.75 21.66 -7.85
CA SER A 326 10.33 21.29 -7.68
C SER A 326 10.11 19.81 -8.07
N PRO A 327 9.17 19.10 -7.44
CA PRO A 327 7.82 19.12 -7.99
C PRO A 327 6.77 19.55 -6.97
N THR A 328 5.77 20.24 -7.51
CA THR A 328 4.50 20.61 -6.90
C THR A 328 3.93 19.55 -5.94
N CYS A 329 3.81 19.90 -4.66
CA CYS A 329 2.82 19.29 -3.76
C CYS A 329 1.88 20.39 -3.27
N VAL A 330 0.74 20.50 -3.95
CA VAL A 330 -0.42 21.24 -3.47
C VAL A 330 -0.96 20.47 -2.27
N ILE A 331 -0.75 20.98 -1.05
CA ILE A 331 -1.53 20.53 0.10
C ILE A 331 -2.84 21.31 0.07
N SER A 332 -3.87 20.64 -0.43
CA SER A 332 -5.26 21.01 -0.24
C SER A 332 -5.56 21.17 1.25
N GLY A 333 -5.86 22.40 1.68
CA GLY A 333 -6.51 22.64 2.96
C GLY A 333 -7.96 22.21 2.88
N THR A 334 -8.34 21.20 3.66
CA THR A 334 -9.74 20.97 4.01
C THR A 334 -10.08 21.84 5.22
N ALA A 335 -11.17 22.60 5.08
CA ALA A 335 -11.86 23.33 6.13
C ALA A 335 -12.43 22.39 7.21
#